data_AF-A0A239R4M3-F1
#
_entry.id   AF-A0A239R4M3-F1
#
_cell.length_a   1.000
_cell.length_b   1.000
_cell.length_c   1.000
_cell.angle_alpha   90.00
_cell.angle_beta   90.00
_cell.angle_gamma   90.00
#
_symmetry.space_group_name_H-M   'P 1'
#
loop_
_entity.id
_entity.type
_entity.pdbx_description
1 polymer ?
#
loop_
_entity_poly.entity_id
_entity_poly.type
_entity_poly.pdbx_seq_one_letter_code
_entity_poly.pdbx_strand_id
1 'polypeptide(L)'
;MGRRREVKFISCKGLVKNATLMDQMKRMLRCIQDEYEYPVDTEFTINISENGEYSIDLLQCRPLQVQKGKTGTVVPSDITDERILLESKGASMGMSKASELDIIVYVDPVKYYNMPYKDKDLVAKLIGKVNWHYRDLNKHMMLIVPGRVGTTSPELGVPTAFSDISAFDIICETEESKAGYNPELSYGSHIFQDLVEAEILYTAVFQGDKTLHYTPEKLEKTRDMIRDFSDSDALAGIVHVYNVSDRQVEVYNDVANEHLLITC
;
A
#
# COMPACT_ATOMS: atom_id res chain seq x y z
N MET A 1 17.25 -33.50 7.44
CA MET A 1 16.74 -33.60 8.82
C MET A 1 16.67 -32.21 9.43
N GLY A 2 15.47 -31.65 9.60
CA GLY A 2 15.28 -30.34 10.23
C GLY A 2 15.49 -30.42 11.74
N ARG A 3 16.51 -29.74 12.27
CA ARG A 3 16.71 -29.63 13.73
C ARG A 3 15.61 -28.74 14.28
N ARG A 4 14.77 -29.27 15.19
CA ARG A 4 13.86 -28.45 16.01
C ARG A 4 14.73 -27.43 16.77
N ARG A 5 14.47 -26.15 16.53
CA ARG A 5 15.06 -25.04 17.30
C ARG A 5 13.93 -24.36 18.06
N GLU A 6 14.22 -23.96 19.29
CA GLU A 6 13.32 -23.14 20.09
C GLU A 6 13.37 -21.71 19.51
N VAL A 7 12.25 -21.26 18.93
CA VAL A 7 12.12 -19.91 18.38
C VAL A 7 11.49 -19.04 19.48
N LYS A 8 12.24 -18.05 19.96
CA LYS A 8 11.74 -17.06 20.92
C LYS A 8 11.13 -15.90 20.14
N PHE A 9 9.85 -15.61 20.39
CA PHE A 9 9.16 -14.46 19.83
C PHE A 9 9.17 -13.32 20.83
N ILE A 10 9.59 -12.14 20.39
CA ILE A 10 9.50 -10.90 21.17
C ILE A 10 8.33 -10.11 20.61
N SER A 11 7.51 -9.55 21.51
CA SER A 11 6.40 -8.67 21.13
C SER A 11 6.26 -7.55 22.14
N CYS A 12 5.65 -6.45 21.71
CA CYS A 12 5.35 -5.30 22.57
C CYS A 12 4.04 -5.48 23.36
N LYS A 13 3.46 -6.68 23.40
CA LYS A 13 2.14 -6.93 24.01
C LYS A 13 2.07 -6.53 25.49
N GLY A 14 3.17 -6.66 26.23
CA GLY A 14 3.27 -6.20 27.61
C GLY A 14 3.16 -4.68 27.73
N LEU A 15 3.81 -3.94 26.83
CA LEU A 15 3.80 -2.48 26.79
C LEU A 15 2.44 -1.91 26.40
N VAL A 16 1.84 -2.46 25.33
CA VAL A 16 0.54 -1.98 24.81
C VAL A 16 -0.60 -2.20 25.82
N LYS A 17 -0.47 -3.14 26.74
CA LYS A 17 -1.44 -3.36 27.83
C LYS A 17 -1.35 -2.34 28.97
N ASN A 18 -0.28 -1.55 29.04
CA ASN A 18 -0.15 -0.50 30.04
C ASN A 18 -1.02 0.70 29.66
N ALA A 19 -2.22 0.78 30.26
CA ALA A 19 -3.20 1.82 29.96
C ALA A 19 -2.65 3.25 30.21
N THR A 20 -1.82 3.43 31.24
CA THR A 20 -1.22 4.73 31.55
C THR A 20 -0.24 5.18 30.48
N LEU A 21 0.64 4.29 30.04
CA LEU A 21 1.58 4.57 28.94
C LEU A 21 0.82 4.91 27.64
N MET A 22 -0.19 4.11 27.29
CA MET A 22 -0.99 4.35 26.08
C MET A 22 -1.76 5.67 26.14
N ASP A 23 -2.28 6.06 27.30
CA ASP A 23 -2.95 7.36 27.48
C ASP A 23 -1.96 8.52 27.32
N GLN A 24 -0.76 8.42 27.92
CA GLN A 24 0.28 9.43 27.76
C GLN A 24 0.74 9.58 26.31
N MET A 25 0.94 8.47 25.59
CA MET A 25 1.27 8.52 24.16
C MET A 25 0.18 9.20 23.34
N LYS A 26 -1.11 8.89 23.58
CA LYS A 26 -2.23 9.57 22.91
C LYS A 26 -2.26 11.07 23.19
N ARG A 27 -2.01 11.47 24.43
CA ARG A 27 -1.97 12.88 24.83
C ARG A 27 -0.81 13.62 24.19
N MET A 28 0.38 12.99 24.15
CA MET A 28 1.55 13.52 23.45
C MET A 28 1.24 13.73 21.96
N LEU A 29 0.72 12.71 21.28
CA LEU A 29 0.35 12.81 19.86
C LEU A 29 -0.69 13.90 19.59
N ARG A 30 -1.74 14.01 20.42
CA ARG A 30 -2.73 15.09 20.30
C ARG A 30 -2.13 16.47 20.49
N CYS A 31 -1.32 16.65 21.53
CA CYS A 31 -0.66 17.93 21.79
C CYS A 31 0.19 18.37 20.59
N ILE A 32 0.97 17.45 20.03
CA ILE A 32 1.82 17.75 18.87
C ILE A 32 0.95 18.03 17.64
N GLN A 33 -0.09 17.22 17.39
CA GLN A 33 -1.03 17.41 16.28
C GLN A 33 -1.73 18.78 16.34
N ASP A 34 -2.17 19.19 17.54
CA ASP A 34 -2.86 20.46 17.74
C ASP A 34 -1.92 21.66 17.49
N GLU A 35 -0.65 21.57 17.91
CA GLU A 35 0.37 22.60 17.64
C GLU A 35 0.81 22.67 16.18
N TYR A 36 0.87 21.52 15.50
CA TYR A 36 1.19 21.49 14.06
C TYR A 36 -0.03 21.84 13.19
N GLU A 37 -1.25 21.82 13.72
CA GLU A 37 -2.52 21.89 12.97
C GLU A 37 -2.66 20.83 11.86
N TYR A 38 -1.87 19.76 11.94
CA TYR A 38 -1.83 18.64 11.00
C TYR A 38 -1.55 17.34 11.75
N PRO A 39 -2.08 16.19 11.26
CA PRO A 39 -1.64 14.87 11.74
C PRO A 39 -0.11 14.75 11.69
N VAL A 40 0.47 14.02 12.64
CA VAL A 40 1.92 13.87 12.74
C VAL A 40 2.33 12.41 12.75
N ASP A 41 3.48 12.14 12.15
CA ASP A 41 4.22 10.89 12.29
C ASP A 41 5.36 11.09 13.28
N THR A 42 5.55 10.11 14.15
CA THR A 42 6.53 10.19 15.24
C THR A 42 7.33 8.91 15.36
N GLU A 43 8.65 9.05 15.42
CA GLU A 43 9.54 7.97 15.88
C GLU A 43 9.93 8.26 17.32
N PHE A 44 9.86 7.25 18.17
CA PHE A 44 10.11 7.39 19.60
C PHE A 44 10.82 6.16 20.15
N THR A 45 11.49 6.34 21.29
CA THR A 45 11.99 5.25 22.12
C THR A 45 11.36 5.29 23.49
N ILE A 46 11.21 4.12 24.11
CA ILE A 46 10.76 3.99 25.50
C ILE A 46 11.84 3.26 26.28
N ASN A 47 12.40 3.93 27.27
CA ASN A 47 13.31 3.31 28.22
C ASN A 47 12.53 2.92 29.47
N ILE A 48 12.64 1.67 29.89
CA ILE A 48 11.94 1.12 31.05
C ILE A 48 12.97 0.68 32.06
N SER A 49 12.89 1.19 33.28
CA SER A 49 13.76 0.79 34.37
C SER A 49 13.24 -0.45 35.10
N GLU A 50 14.10 -1.06 35.92
CA GLU A 50 13.79 -2.29 36.67
C GLU A 50 12.62 -2.14 37.65
N ASN A 51 12.36 -0.92 38.13
CA ASN A 51 11.24 -0.57 39.00
C ASN A 51 9.92 -0.29 38.24
N GLY A 52 9.92 -0.40 36.90
CA GLY A 52 8.73 -0.18 36.05
C GLY A 52 8.44 1.28 35.72
N GLU A 53 9.30 2.22 36.11
CA GLU A 53 9.26 3.58 35.59
C GLU A 53 9.70 3.60 34.12
N TYR A 54 9.25 4.61 33.38
CA TYR A 54 9.61 4.75 31.98
C TYR A 54 9.83 6.20 31.57
N SER A 55 10.71 6.39 30.59
CA SER A 55 10.84 7.64 29.84
C SER A 55 10.43 7.41 28.39
N ILE A 56 9.76 8.40 27.81
CA ILE A 56 9.44 8.44 26.39
C ILE A 56 10.33 9.52 25.78
N ASP A 57 11.14 9.13 24.81
CA ASP A 57 12.04 10.02 24.10
C ASP A 57 11.56 10.12 22.65
N LEU A 58 11.11 11.31 22.25
CA LEU A 58 10.67 11.59 20.88
C LEU A 58 11.90 11.84 20.00
N LEU A 59 12.21 10.90 19.12
CA LEU A 59 13.39 10.95 18.26
C LEU A 59 13.13 11.75 16.99
N GLN A 60 11.91 11.63 16.47
CA GLN A 60 11.49 12.28 15.26
C GLN A 60 10.03 12.66 15.35
N CYS A 61 9.70 13.85 14.86
CA CYS A 61 8.32 14.30 14.72
C CYS A 61 8.23 15.04 13.39
N ARG A 62 7.33 14.59 12.52
CA ARG A 62 7.13 15.16 11.19
C ARG A 62 5.63 15.35 10.96
N PRO A 63 5.19 16.54 10.50
CA PRO A 63 3.82 16.68 10.05
C PRO A 63 3.60 15.76 8.86
N LEU A 64 2.51 15.00 8.90
CA LEU A 64 1.96 14.30 7.74
C LEU A 64 1.35 15.38 6.85
N GLN A 65 2.20 16.08 6.09
CA GLN A 65 1.74 17.02 5.07
C GLN A 65 1.11 16.23 3.93
N VAL A 66 -0.15 15.86 4.11
CA VAL A 66 -1.04 15.68 2.98
C VAL A 66 -1.31 17.11 2.51
N GLN A 67 -0.80 17.51 1.35
CA GLN A 67 -1.18 18.82 0.81
C GLN A 67 -2.72 18.83 0.77
N LYS A 68 -3.37 19.85 1.33
CA LYS A 68 -4.81 20.00 1.13
C LYS A 68 -5.01 20.29 -0.36
N GLY A 69 -5.32 19.25 -1.13
CA GLY A 69 -5.73 19.38 -2.52
C GLY A 69 -6.82 20.44 -2.58
N LYS A 70 -6.63 21.45 -3.44
CA LYS A 70 -7.67 22.43 -3.72
C LYS A 70 -8.91 21.65 -4.19
N THR A 71 -10.05 21.92 -3.54
CA THR A 71 -11.39 21.35 -3.80
C THR A 71 -11.52 19.84 -3.55
N GLY A 72 -12.41 19.47 -2.62
CA GLY A 72 -12.73 18.08 -2.34
C GLY A 72 -13.21 17.38 -3.60
N THR A 73 -12.53 16.31 -3.98
CA THR A 73 -13.05 15.39 -5.00
C THR A 73 -14.32 14.76 -4.46
N VAL A 74 -15.45 14.99 -5.11
CA VAL A 74 -16.70 14.33 -4.75
C VAL A 74 -16.68 12.93 -5.37
N VAL A 75 -16.70 11.90 -4.54
CA VAL A 75 -16.92 10.53 -5.00
C VAL A 75 -18.37 10.43 -5.51
N PRO A 76 -18.60 10.00 -6.76
CA PRO A 76 -19.96 9.87 -7.28
C PRO A 76 -20.77 8.84 -6.48
N SER A 77 -22.02 9.16 -6.12
CA SER A 77 -22.89 8.26 -5.35
C SER A 77 -23.60 7.20 -6.20
N ASP A 78 -23.66 7.41 -7.52
CA ASP A 78 -24.55 6.66 -8.42
C ASP A 78 -23.76 5.67 -9.32
N ILE A 79 -22.65 5.13 -8.82
CA ILE A 79 -21.88 4.09 -9.52
C ILE A 79 -22.44 2.72 -9.14
N THR A 80 -22.81 1.92 -10.13
CA THR A 80 -23.22 0.54 -9.91
C THR A 80 -22.03 -0.32 -9.49
N ASP A 81 -22.23 -1.26 -8.56
CA ASP A 81 -21.20 -2.22 -8.11
C ASP A 81 -20.50 -2.94 -9.27
N GLU A 82 -21.19 -3.12 -10.39
CA GLU A 82 -20.67 -3.71 -11.63
C GLU A 82 -19.53 -2.89 -12.26
N ARG A 83 -19.47 -1.59 -12.02
CA ARG A 83 -18.40 -0.69 -12.49
C ARG A 83 -17.31 -0.45 -11.45
N ILE A 84 -17.42 -0.99 -10.23
CA ILE A 84 -16.44 -0.74 -9.16
C ILE A 84 -15.30 -1.76 -9.21
N LEU A 85 -14.06 -1.30 -9.38
CA LEU A 85 -12.85 -2.14 -9.25
C LEU A 85 -12.43 -2.25 -7.79
N LEU A 86 -12.38 -1.12 -7.08
CA LEU A 86 -12.00 -1.01 -5.69
C LEU A 86 -12.78 0.13 -5.04
N GLU A 87 -13.39 -0.13 -3.89
CA GLU A 87 -13.95 0.89 -3.00
C GLU A 87 -13.51 0.61 -1.57
N SER A 88 -12.99 1.62 -0.89
CA SER A 88 -12.52 1.50 0.50
C SER A 88 -12.75 2.77 1.31
N LYS A 89 -12.85 2.60 2.64
CA LYS A 89 -12.95 3.69 3.61
C LYS A 89 -11.90 3.57 4.70
N GLY A 90 -11.19 4.67 5.00
CA GLY A 90 -10.16 4.71 6.05
C GLY A 90 -8.95 3.82 5.78
N ALA A 91 -8.67 3.54 4.50
CA ALA A 91 -7.58 2.66 4.05
C ALA A 91 -6.63 3.30 3.01
N SER A 92 -6.93 4.52 2.57
CA SER A 92 -6.09 5.27 1.63
C SER A 92 -5.32 6.40 2.31
N MET A 93 -4.15 6.73 1.76
CA MET A 93 -3.28 7.82 2.19
C MET A 93 -2.75 8.53 0.95
N GLY A 94 -2.77 9.86 0.94
CA GLY A 94 -2.32 10.65 -0.19
C GLY A 94 -3.30 11.78 -0.51
N MET A 95 -3.18 12.33 -1.70
CA MET A 95 -3.89 13.53 -2.12
C MET A 95 -5.32 13.25 -2.57
N SER A 96 -6.21 14.24 -2.44
CA SER A 96 -7.48 14.20 -3.18
C SER A 96 -7.18 14.16 -4.67
N LYS A 97 -7.77 13.18 -5.36
CA LYS A 97 -7.45 12.89 -6.77
C LYS A 97 -8.70 12.48 -7.51
N ALA A 98 -8.90 13.12 -8.66
CA ALA A 98 -9.82 12.67 -9.72
C ALA A 98 -8.98 12.51 -10.98
N SER A 99 -8.76 11.29 -11.45
CA SER A 99 -7.92 11.02 -12.62
C SER A 99 -8.34 9.75 -13.35
N GLU A 100 -8.08 9.71 -14.64
CA GLU A 100 -8.17 8.48 -15.43
C GLU A 100 -6.85 7.69 -15.33
N LEU A 101 -6.94 6.36 -15.39
CA LEU A 101 -5.78 5.47 -15.46
C LEU A 101 -5.55 5.00 -16.90
N ASP A 102 -4.27 4.92 -17.28
CA ASP A 102 -3.83 4.35 -18.56
C ASP A 102 -3.37 2.90 -18.40
N ILE A 103 -2.65 2.60 -17.32
CA ILE A 103 -1.99 1.31 -17.09
C ILE A 103 -2.27 0.80 -15.67
N ILE A 104 -2.63 -0.47 -15.56
CA ILE A 104 -2.70 -1.17 -14.27
C ILE A 104 -1.74 -2.36 -14.31
N VAL A 105 -0.76 -2.35 -13.40
CA VAL A 105 0.09 -3.50 -13.14
C VAL A 105 -0.51 -4.28 -11.97
N TYR A 106 -0.94 -5.50 -12.22
CA TYR A 106 -1.56 -6.37 -11.23
C TYR A 106 -0.70 -7.61 -11.01
N VAL A 107 -0.41 -7.92 -9.76
CA VAL A 107 0.28 -9.16 -9.36
C VAL A 107 -0.73 -10.08 -8.68
N ASP A 108 -1.00 -11.23 -9.29
CA ASP A 108 -1.88 -12.26 -8.75
C ASP A 108 -1.33 -12.76 -7.41
N PRO A 109 -2.07 -12.53 -6.30
CA PRO A 109 -1.53 -12.77 -4.97
C PRO A 109 -1.30 -14.26 -4.71
N VAL A 110 -2.25 -15.12 -5.12
CA VAL A 110 -2.17 -16.57 -4.90
C VAL A 110 -1.01 -17.17 -5.68
N LYS A 111 -0.84 -16.80 -6.96
CA LYS A 111 0.24 -17.34 -7.78
C LYS A 111 1.59 -16.77 -7.36
N TYR A 112 1.66 -15.50 -6.96
CA TYR A 112 2.89 -14.90 -6.41
C TYR A 112 3.36 -15.62 -5.15
N TYR A 113 2.47 -15.98 -4.23
CA TYR A 113 2.88 -16.72 -3.02
C TYR A 113 3.25 -18.17 -3.32
N ASN A 114 2.67 -18.79 -4.35
CA ASN A 114 2.99 -20.16 -4.76
C ASN A 114 4.20 -20.29 -5.71
N MET A 115 4.73 -19.18 -6.24
CA MET A 115 5.89 -19.23 -7.14
C MET A 115 7.18 -19.57 -6.39
N PRO A 116 8.20 -20.16 -7.07
CA PRO A 116 9.48 -20.45 -6.44
C PRO A 116 10.15 -19.18 -5.87
N TYR A 117 10.68 -19.27 -4.65
CA TYR A 117 11.32 -18.14 -3.97
C TYR A 117 12.37 -17.41 -4.83
N LYS A 118 13.19 -18.18 -5.56
CA LYS A 118 14.24 -17.66 -6.45
C LYS A 118 13.71 -16.79 -7.60
N ASP A 119 12.44 -16.94 -7.96
CA ASP A 119 11.81 -16.28 -9.10
C ASP A 119 11.03 -15.02 -8.66
N LYS A 120 10.80 -14.82 -7.35
CA LYS A 120 10.06 -13.65 -6.83
C LYS A 120 10.73 -12.31 -7.18
N ASP A 121 12.05 -12.30 -7.27
CA ASP A 121 12.83 -11.13 -7.72
C ASP A 121 12.54 -10.73 -9.18
N LEU A 122 12.10 -11.69 -10.01
CA LEU A 122 11.69 -11.39 -11.39
C LEU A 122 10.44 -10.51 -11.44
N VAL A 123 9.56 -10.61 -10.46
CA VAL A 123 8.35 -9.78 -10.34
C VAL A 123 8.74 -8.32 -10.08
N ALA A 124 9.62 -8.08 -9.10
CA ALA A 124 10.13 -6.74 -8.81
C ALA A 124 10.84 -6.11 -10.03
N LYS A 125 11.67 -6.90 -10.72
CA LYS A 125 12.33 -6.47 -11.96
C LYS A 125 11.35 -6.12 -13.08
N LEU A 126 10.27 -6.88 -13.23
CA LEU A 126 9.24 -6.59 -14.23
C LEU A 126 8.51 -5.29 -13.91
N ILE A 127 8.11 -5.09 -12.65
CA ILE A 127 7.50 -3.84 -12.18
C ILE A 127 8.41 -2.65 -12.46
N GLY A 128 9.70 -2.77 -12.12
CA GLY A 128 10.70 -1.74 -12.41
C GLY A 128 10.83 -1.43 -13.90
N LYS A 129 10.82 -2.45 -14.78
CA LYS A 129 10.82 -2.24 -16.23
C LYS A 129 9.61 -1.45 -16.71
N VAL A 130 8.40 -1.77 -16.23
CA VAL A 130 7.18 -1.04 -16.60
C VAL A 130 7.27 0.41 -16.13
N ASN A 131 7.67 0.63 -14.87
CA ASN A 131 7.89 1.96 -14.30
C ASN A 131 8.87 2.81 -15.14
N TRP A 132 10.04 2.26 -15.48
CA TRP A 132 11.04 2.98 -16.27
C TRP A 132 10.60 3.24 -17.71
N HIS A 133 9.80 2.34 -18.30
CA HIS A 133 9.29 2.53 -19.64
C HIS A 133 8.31 3.71 -19.72
N TYR A 134 7.42 3.86 -18.73
CA TYR A 134 6.36 4.87 -18.75
C TYR A 134 6.68 6.18 -18.03
N ARG A 135 7.79 6.25 -17.28
CA ARG A 135 8.20 7.43 -16.49
C ARG A 135 8.12 8.75 -17.26
N ASP A 136 8.55 8.77 -18.52
CA ASP A 136 8.59 9.99 -19.35
C ASP A 136 7.46 10.04 -20.41
N LEU A 137 6.49 9.13 -20.34
CA LEU A 137 5.40 9.00 -21.32
C LEU A 137 4.08 9.63 -20.86
N ASN A 138 4.09 10.33 -19.70
CA ASN A 138 2.92 11.00 -19.12
C ASN A 138 1.70 10.08 -19.06
N LYS A 139 1.90 8.85 -18.56
CA LYS A 139 0.87 7.84 -18.37
C LYS A 139 0.51 7.73 -16.91
N HIS A 140 -0.79 7.67 -16.62
CA HIS A 140 -1.27 7.47 -15.26
C HIS A 140 -1.33 5.98 -14.93
N MET A 141 -0.59 5.56 -13.90
CA MET A 141 -0.37 4.15 -13.61
C MET A 141 -0.78 3.75 -12.19
N MET A 142 -1.37 2.56 -12.08
CA MET A 142 -1.66 1.92 -10.79
C MET A 142 -0.91 0.60 -10.65
N LEU A 143 -0.35 0.36 -9.46
CA LEU A 143 0.27 -0.90 -9.07
C LEU A 143 -0.58 -1.58 -8.00
N ILE A 144 -0.99 -2.82 -8.24
CA ILE A 144 -1.69 -3.68 -7.27
C ILE A 144 -0.81 -4.89 -6.96
N VAL A 145 -0.39 -5.04 -5.71
CA VAL A 145 0.57 -6.06 -5.30
C VAL A 145 0.16 -6.82 -4.03
N PRO A 146 0.54 -8.10 -3.88
CA PRO A 146 0.35 -8.84 -2.65
C PRO A 146 1.32 -8.38 -1.55
N GLY A 147 0.78 -8.19 -0.35
CA GLY A 147 1.58 -7.89 0.84
C GLY A 147 2.34 -6.57 0.75
N ARG A 148 3.49 -6.51 1.43
CA ARG A 148 4.31 -5.30 1.54
C ARG A 148 5.08 -5.01 0.25
N VAL A 149 4.81 -3.87 -0.38
CA VAL A 149 5.68 -3.32 -1.44
C VAL A 149 6.97 -2.80 -0.81
N GLY A 150 8.12 -2.94 -1.46
CA GLY A 150 9.38 -2.42 -0.90
C GLY A 150 10.02 -3.27 0.19
N THR A 151 9.56 -4.51 0.42
CA THR A 151 10.09 -5.38 1.48
C THR A 151 11.42 -6.04 1.09
N THR A 152 12.32 -6.26 2.04
CA THR A 152 13.51 -7.10 1.79
C THR A 152 13.21 -8.61 1.82
N SER A 153 12.00 -8.99 2.28
CA SER A 153 11.57 -10.38 2.47
C SER A 153 10.44 -10.71 1.49
N PRO A 154 10.70 -11.43 0.39
CA PRO A 154 9.70 -11.74 -0.65
C PRO A 154 8.51 -12.62 -0.18
N GLU A 155 8.61 -13.18 1.02
CA GLU A 155 7.50 -13.87 1.69
C GLU A 155 6.47 -12.88 2.27
N LEU A 156 6.89 -11.67 2.65
CA LEU A 156 6.01 -10.63 3.20
C LEU A 156 5.34 -9.77 2.12
N GLY A 157 5.76 -9.89 0.86
CA GLY A 157 5.28 -9.07 -0.26
C GLY A 157 6.29 -9.00 -1.39
N VAL A 158 6.22 -7.96 -2.21
CA VAL A 158 7.05 -7.81 -3.42
C VAL A 158 8.31 -6.97 -3.14
N PRO A 159 9.52 -7.49 -3.41
CA PRO A 159 10.77 -6.85 -3.02
C PRO A 159 11.25 -5.79 -4.03
N THR A 160 10.45 -4.75 -4.24
CA THR A 160 10.82 -3.60 -5.07
C THR A 160 11.75 -2.63 -4.34
N ALA A 161 12.50 -1.82 -5.07
CA ALA A 161 13.04 -0.55 -4.56
C ALA A 161 12.08 0.59 -4.87
N PHE A 162 12.20 1.74 -4.20
CA PHE A 162 11.37 2.91 -4.52
C PHE A 162 11.54 3.36 -5.99
N SER A 163 12.75 3.25 -6.55
CA SER A 163 13.01 3.54 -7.97
C SER A 163 12.20 2.67 -8.93
N ASP A 164 11.75 1.49 -8.51
CA ASP A 164 10.96 0.58 -9.32
C ASP A 164 9.48 0.94 -9.34
N ILE A 165 9.02 1.80 -8.43
CA ILE A 165 7.61 2.15 -8.23
C ILE A 165 7.33 3.66 -8.29
N SER A 166 8.38 4.48 -8.41
CA SER A 166 8.31 5.95 -8.37
C SER A 166 7.46 6.64 -9.45
N ALA A 167 7.17 5.97 -10.57
CA ALA A 167 6.36 6.51 -11.67
C ALA A 167 4.89 6.09 -11.59
N PHE A 168 4.50 5.29 -10.60
CA PHE A 168 3.10 4.96 -10.38
C PHE A 168 2.40 6.08 -9.62
N ASP A 169 1.20 6.44 -10.07
CA ASP A 169 0.32 7.38 -9.40
C ASP A 169 -0.35 6.77 -8.17
N ILE A 170 -0.55 5.44 -8.20
CA ILE A 170 -1.31 4.72 -7.19
C ILE A 170 -0.62 3.40 -6.88
N ILE A 171 -0.44 3.11 -5.59
CA ILE A 171 0.06 1.83 -5.11
C ILE A 171 -0.96 1.23 -4.14
N CYS A 172 -1.33 -0.01 -4.42
CA CYS A 172 -2.35 -0.76 -3.71
C CYS A 172 -1.75 -2.06 -3.18
N GLU A 173 -1.59 -2.16 -1.87
CA GLU A 173 -1.25 -3.43 -1.22
C GLU A 173 -2.51 -4.28 -1.04
N THR A 174 -2.39 -5.59 -1.18
CA THR A 174 -3.51 -6.52 -1.06
C THR A 174 -3.21 -7.61 -0.03
N GLU A 175 -4.17 -7.82 0.87
CA GLU A 175 -4.17 -8.91 1.83
C GLU A 175 -4.71 -10.19 1.17
N GLU A 176 -3.97 -11.31 1.26
CA GLU A 176 -4.42 -12.59 0.71
C GLU A 176 -4.27 -13.73 1.73
N SER A 177 -5.34 -14.00 2.46
CA SER A 177 -5.40 -15.07 3.46
C SER A 177 -5.44 -16.48 2.84
N LYS A 178 -5.90 -16.64 1.58
CA LYS A 178 -6.02 -17.97 0.92
C LYS A 178 -4.67 -18.61 0.63
N ALA A 179 -3.60 -17.82 0.59
CA ALA A 179 -2.23 -18.31 0.45
C ALA A 179 -1.66 -18.91 1.74
N GLY A 180 -2.41 -18.88 2.86
CA GLY A 180 -1.97 -19.39 4.16
C GLY A 180 -0.96 -18.49 4.86
N TYR A 181 -0.71 -17.29 4.33
CA TYR A 181 0.25 -16.32 4.83
C TYR A 181 -0.36 -14.93 4.77
N ASN A 182 -0.39 -14.22 5.89
CA ASN A 182 -1.07 -12.93 6.00
C ASN A 182 -0.10 -11.89 6.59
N PRO A 183 0.73 -11.24 5.75
CA PRO A 183 1.65 -10.22 6.22
C PRO A 183 0.86 -8.96 6.60
N GLU A 184 1.14 -8.39 7.77
CA GLU A 184 0.57 -7.09 8.16
C GLU A 184 0.91 -6.05 7.09
N LEU A 185 -0.09 -5.45 6.46
CA LEU A 185 0.12 -4.39 5.48
C LEU A 185 0.77 -3.18 6.14
N SER A 186 1.70 -2.56 5.42
CA SER A 186 2.55 -1.49 5.95
C SER A 186 1.90 -0.11 5.87
N TYR A 187 0.82 0.01 5.08
CA TYR A 187 0.24 1.29 4.65
C TYR A 187 1.30 2.26 4.07
N GLY A 188 2.41 1.73 3.54
CA GLY A 188 3.49 2.52 2.98
C GLY A 188 4.31 3.28 4.01
N SER A 189 4.13 3.03 5.32
CA SER A 189 4.82 3.74 6.40
C SER A 189 6.35 3.75 6.28
N HIS A 190 6.94 2.68 5.75
CA HIS A 190 8.39 2.55 5.55
C HIS A 190 8.96 3.33 4.36
N ILE A 191 8.10 3.79 3.45
CA ILE A 191 8.45 4.63 2.28
C ILE A 191 7.59 5.89 2.22
N PHE A 192 7.00 6.28 3.36
CA PHE A 192 5.94 7.29 3.39
C PHE A 192 6.41 8.65 2.85
N GLN A 193 7.65 9.04 3.16
CA GLN A 193 8.21 10.29 2.64
C GLN A 193 8.32 10.27 1.13
N ASP A 194 8.85 9.19 0.58
CA ASP A 194 8.99 9.03 -0.87
C ASP A 194 7.61 9.05 -1.56
N LEU A 195 6.59 8.45 -0.95
CA LEU A 195 5.21 8.48 -1.44
C LEU A 195 4.62 9.90 -1.44
N VAL A 196 4.83 10.67 -0.37
CA VAL A 196 4.36 12.07 -0.29
C VAL A 196 5.10 12.94 -1.30
N GLU A 197 6.42 12.82 -1.39
CA GLU A 197 7.25 13.61 -2.31
C GLU A 197 6.95 13.32 -3.78
N ALA A 198 6.64 12.07 -4.11
CA ALA A 198 6.24 11.68 -5.46
C ALA A 198 4.73 11.79 -5.72
N GLU A 199 3.95 12.32 -4.75
CA GLU A 199 2.50 12.49 -4.83
C GLU A 199 1.73 11.19 -5.19
N ILE A 200 2.23 10.06 -4.69
CA ILE A 200 1.68 8.73 -4.93
C ILE A 200 0.53 8.47 -3.94
N LEU A 201 -0.65 8.15 -4.48
CA LEU A 201 -1.77 7.68 -3.69
C LEU A 201 -1.52 6.25 -3.22
N TYR A 202 -1.50 6.04 -1.92
CA TYR A 202 -1.35 4.72 -1.33
C TYR A 202 -2.68 4.19 -0.83
N THR A 203 -2.94 2.90 -1.01
CA THR A 203 -4.12 2.25 -0.44
C THR A 203 -3.82 0.80 -0.10
N ALA A 204 -4.67 0.22 0.74
CA ALA A 204 -4.57 -1.16 1.15
C ALA A 204 -5.94 -1.84 1.11
N VAL A 205 -5.99 -3.03 0.52
CA VAL A 205 -7.17 -3.88 0.46
C VAL A 205 -7.11 -4.89 1.60
N PHE A 206 -8.03 -4.73 2.55
CA PHE A 206 -8.20 -5.63 3.68
C PHE A 206 -9.32 -6.63 3.42
N GLN A 207 -9.25 -7.81 4.04
CA GLN A 207 -10.38 -8.75 4.08
C GLN A 207 -11.46 -8.40 5.13
N GLY A 208 -11.40 -7.18 5.69
CA GLY A 208 -12.33 -6.68 6.70
C GLY A 208 -13.11 -5.45 6.25
N ASP A 209 -13.75 -4.77 7.21
CA ASP A 209 -14.77 -3.73 6.99
C ASP A 209 -14.28 -2.46 6.27
N LYS A 210 -12.96 -2.31 6.07
CA LYS A 210 -12.38 -1.16 5.37
C LYS A 210 -12.52 -1.24 3.84
N THR A 211 -12.65 -2.44 3.29
CA THR A 211 -12.87 -2.67 1.86
C THR A 211 -14.35 -2.91 1.63
N LEU A 212 -15.02 -2.03 0.89
CA LEU A 212 -16.42 -2.19 0.54
C LEU A 212 -16.58 -3.09 -0.69
N HIS A 213 -15.75 -2.85 -1.70
CA HIS A 213 -15.73 -3.63 -2.93
C HIS A 213 -14.30 -3.83 -3.41
N TYR A 214 -13.98 -5.02 -3.90
CA TYR A 214 -12.73 -5.31 -4.58
C TYR A 214 -12.98 -6.44 -5.58
N THR A 215 -12.82 -6.16 -6.88
CA THR A 215 -13.11 -7.14 -7.95
C THR A 215 -12.05 -7.08 -9.05
N PRO A 216 -10.80 -7.52 -8.75
CA PRO A 216 -9.70 -7.49 -9.71
C PRO A 216 -9.96 -8.34 -10.96
N GLU A 217 -10.87 -9.31 -10.90
CA GLU A 217 -11.25 -10.20 -12.02
C GLU A 217 -11.83 -9.42 -13.22
N LYS A 218 -12.34 -8.20 -13.00
CA LYS A 218 -12.83 -7.33 -14.09
C LYS A 218 -11.71 -6.92 -15.07
N LEU A 219 -10.46 -6.96 -14.62
CA LEU A 219 -9.29 -6.68 -15.42
C LEU A 219 -8.93 -7.82 -16.38
N GLU A 220 -9.38 -9.05 -16.14
CA GLU A 220 -9.07 -10.20 -17.02
C GLU A 220 -9.58 -10.03 -18.45
N LYS A 221 -10.61 -9.20 -18.65
CA LYS A 221 -11.16 -8.85 -19.97
C LYS A 221 -10.35 -7.78 -20.69
N THR A 222 -9.39 -7.15 -20.01
CA THR A 222 -8.52 -6.11 -20.56
C THR A 222 -7.35 -6.72 -21.30
N ARG A 223 -6.84 -6.02 -22.32
CA ARG A 223 -5.61 -6.40 -23.03
C ARG A 223 -4.43 -6.42 -22.05
N ASP A 224 -3.87 -7.61 -21.85
CA ASP A 224 -2.63 -7.82 -21.11
C ASP A 224 -1.41 -7.66 -22.03
N MET A 225 -0.51 -6.76 -21.65
CA MET A 225 0.71 -6.36 -22.36
C MET A 225 1.98 -6.90 -21.71
N ILE A 226 1.91 -7.90 -20.81
CA ILE A 226 3.10 -8.48 -20.18
C ILE A 226 4.20 -8.88 -21.18
N ARG A 227 3.82 -9.37 -22.37
CA ARG A 227 4.77 -9.79 -23.42
C ARG A 227 5.59 -8.63 -23.99
N ASP A 228 5.16 -7.38 -23.82
CA ASP A 228 5.94 -6.22 -24.24
C ASP A 228 7.12 -5.95 -23.27
N PHE A 229 7.09 -6.53 -22.06
CA PHE A 229 8.08 -6.31 -21.00
C PHE A 229 8.86 -7.58 -20.59
N SER A 230 8.32 -8.76 -20.91
CA SER A 230 8.92 -10.04 -20.56
C SER A 230 8.50 -11.17 -21.50
N ASP A 231 9.49 -11.89 -22.04
CA ASP A 231 9.31 -13.17 -22.75
C ASP A 231 9.22 -14.37 -21.80
N SER A 232 9.47 -14.19 -20.50
CA SER A 232 9.50 -15.27 -19.52
C SER A 232 8.11 -15.82 -19.23
N ASP A 233 7.90 -17.11 -19.51
CA ASP A 233 6.69 -17.82 -19.13
C ASP A 233 6.55 -17.99 -17.61
N ALA A 234 7.64 -17.80 -16.83
CA ALA A 234 7.58 -17.89 -15.37
C ALA A 234 6.77 -16.76 -14.73
N LEU A 235 6.58 -15.63 -15.44
CA LEU A 235 5.76 -14.50 -14.99
C LEU A 235 4.35 -14.53 -15.59
N ALA A 236 4.13 -15.34 -16.62
CA ALA A 236 2.86 -15.40 -17.32
C ALA A 236 1.75 -15.86 -16.36
N GLY A 237 0.69 -15.06 -16.27
CA GLY A 237 -0.42 -15.31 -15.37
C GLY A 237 -0.15 -14.98 -13.90
N ILE A 238 1.08 -14.59 -13.52
CA ILE A 238 1.42 -14.10 -12.17
C ILE A 238 1.39 -12.58 -12.17
N VAL A 239 2.04 -11.95 -13.15
CA VAL A 239 2.00 -10.50 -13.33
C VAL A 239 1.20 -10.20 -14.59
N HIS A 240 0.42 -9.14 -14.53
CA HIS A 240 -0.39 -8.66 -15.63
C HIS A 240 -0.13 -7.17 -15.81
N VAL A 241 -0.01 -6.73 -17.07
CA VAL A 241 0.17 -5.31 -17.41
C VAL A 241 -1.00 -4.90 -18.29
N TYR A 242 -2.06 -4.42 -17.68
CA TYR A 242 -3.29 -4.08 -18.38
C TYR A 242 -3.24 -2.65 -18.92
N ASN A 243 -3.53 -2.50 -20.22
CA ASN A 243 -3.82 -1.18 -20.78
C ASN A 243 -5.31 -0.89 -20.68
N VAL A 244 -5.63 0.08 -19.84
CA VAL A 244 -7.00 0.49 -19.51
C VAL A 244 -7.37 1.85 -20.11
N SER A 245 -6.52 2.43 -20.96
CA SER A 245 -6.72 3.76 -21.58
C SER A 245 -8.07 3.84 -22.34
N ASP A 246 -8.53 2.73 -22.92
CA ASP A 246 -9.80 2.67 -23.68
C ASP A 246 -11.02 2.32 -22.79
N ARG A 247 -10.83 2.10 -21.48
CA ARG A 247 -11.88 1.61 -20.56
C ARG A 247 -12.44 2.69 -19.62
N GLN A 248 -11.95 3.92 -19.68
CA GLN A 248 -12.36 5.03 -18.79
C GLN A 248 -12.31 4.60 -17.30
N VAL A 249 -11.19 4.01 -16.89
CA VAL A 249 -10.95 3.66 -15.49
C VAL A 249 -10.68 4.95 -14.73
N GLU A 250 -11.58 5.34 -13.84
CA GLU A 250 -11.48 6.57 -13.08
C GLU A 250 -11.16 6.30 -11.61
N VAL A 251 -10.38 7.19 -11.02
CA VAL A 251 -9.99 7.16 -9.62
C VAL A 251 -10.54 8.39 -8.94
N TYR A 252 -11.23 8.20 -7.83
CA TYR A 252 -11.75 9.24 -6.95
C TYR A 252 -11.24 8.98 -5.54
N ASN A 253 -10.36 9.84 -5.02
CA ASN A 253 -9.91 9.81 -3.63
C ASN A 253 -10.40 11.06 -2.91
N ASP A 254 -11.31 10.90 -1.97
CA ASP A 254 -11.79 11.94 -1.07
C ASP A 254 -11.15 11.75 0.30
N VAL A 255 -10.08 12.51 0.55
CA VAL A 255 -9.35 12.48 1.82
C VAL A 255 -10.21 12.96 2.99
N ALA A 256 -11.16 13.88 2.76
CA ALA A 256 -11.96 14.45 3.84
C ALA A 256 -12.96 13.43 4.41
N ASN A 257 -13.49 12.55 3.55
CA ASN A 257 -14.38 11.46 3.93
C ASN A 257 -13.66 10.10 4.02
N GLU A 258 -12.33 10.11 3.89
CA GLU A 258 -11.47 8.92 3.82
C GLU A 258 -11.99 7.88 2.81
N HIS A 259 -12.54 8.31 1.67
CA HIS A 259 -13.26 7.46 0.73
C HIS A 259 -12.51 7.37 -0.60
N LEU A 260 -12.08 6.16 -0.95
CA LEU A 260 -11.49 5.84 -2.24
C LEU A 260 -12.46 5.02 -3.08
N LEU A 261 -12.65 5.43 -4.33
CA LEU A 261 -13.40 4.68 -5.35
C LEU A 261 -12.58 4.62 -6.65
N ILE A 262 -12.45 3.42 -7.21
CA ILE A 262 -11.83 3.17 -8.52
C ILE A 262 -12.84 2.41 -9.37
N THR A 263 -13.12 2.91 -10.58
CA THR A 263 -14.11 2.32 -11.51
C THR A 263 -13.41 1.60 -12.67
N CYS A 264 -14.07 0.60 -13.29
CA CYS A 264 -13.54 -0.18 -14.43
C CYS A 264 -14.62 -0.85 -15.29
#